data_AF-A0A2G1WXA5-F1
#
_entry.id   AF-A0A2G1WXA5-F1
#
_cell.length_a   1.000
_cell.length_b   1.000
_cell.length_c   1.000
_cell.angle_alpha   90.00
_cell.angle_beta   90.00
_cell.angle_gamma   90.00
#
_symmetry.space_group_name_H-M   'P 1'
#
loop_
_entity.id
_entity.type
_entity.pdbx_description
1 polymer ?
#
loop_
_entity_poly.entity_id
_entity_poly.type
_entity_poly.pdbx_seq_one_letter_code
_entity_poly.pdbx_strand_id
1 'polypeptide(L)'
;MRLPERQLAVLEAASATDERTVAEIAAETDLKPETVAGAAFDLADEGLVEVGSVTDRTLALTDEGRRYVDEGLPETRLYRAGRDAGADADSVSMGAVIGEAALDGPEVDIALANFARKGYGSVDGGELSVDPDADPDDAEATALAALAEADADGESLDGDALDVDEAVIDRLDSRGLIAVGESVTRTVRLTDEGVDALMTGVEATETVGALTPELLASGEWRDAEFAAYNVEAEAETARGGRKHVLRRTADRVKDVLVGMGFQEMEGPHADADFWINDCLFMPQDHPARTHWDRFALDVDRMESISDELMARVESAHRDGWGDDGDGYHSPWSEEFAREVALRGHTTSLSMRYLSGVAGAELEPPQRYFSVEKVYRNDTLDPTHLLEFFQIEGWVMAEDLSVRDLMGTFEEFYRQFGITDIRFKPHYNPYTEPSFELFGEHPETGEEIEIGNSGVFREEVTGPLGVDCDVMAWGLALERLAMLTTGAEDIRDLHGTLADIEFLRDAEVSY
;
A
#
# COMPACT_ATOMS: atom_id res chain seq x y z
N MET A 1 -45.46 -33.64 -2.28
CA MET A 1 -44.72 -32.35 -2.42
C MET A 1 -44.46 -32.10 -3.90
N ARG A 2 -44.21 -30.86 -4.30
CA ARG A 2 -43.86 -30.51 -5.69
C ARG A 2 -42.49 -29.86 -5.71
N LEU A 3 -41.58 -30.38 -6.51
CA LEU A 3 -40.22 -29.85 -6.66
C LEU A 3 -39.92 -29.61 -8.15
N PRO A 4 -39.12 -28.59 -8.50
CA PRO A 4 -38.44 -28.48 -9.78
C PRO A 4 -37.74 -29.78 -10.19
N GLU A 5 -37.74 -30.12 -11.49
CA GLU A 5 -37.10 -31.34 -12.01
C GLU A 5 -35.66 -31.51 -11.53
N ARG A 6 -34.88 -30.41 -11.52
CA ARG A 6 -33.49 -30.42 -11.04
C ARG A 6 -33.37 -30.75 -9.54
N GLN A 7 -34.28 -30.27 -8.71
CA GLN A 7 -34.29 -30.55 -7.28
C GLN A 7 -34.76 -31.99 -7.02
N LEU A 8 -35.77 -32.45 -7.77
CA LEU A 8 -36.19 -33.85 -7.69
C LEU A 8 -35.05 -34.80 -8.08
N ALA A 9 -34.31 -34.51 -9.16
CA ALA A 9 -33.17 -35.31 -9.58
C ALA A 9 -32.06 -35.38 -8.52
N VAL A 10 -31.74 -34.26 -7.85
CA VAL A 10 -30.77 -34.23 -6.76
C VAL A 10 -31.28 -34.97 -5.52
N LEU A 11 -32.56 -34.79 -5.17
CA LEU A 11 -33.18 -35.48 -4.04
C LEU A 11 -33.20 -37.00 -4.24
N GLU A 12 -33.51 -37.48 -5.44
CA GLU A 12 -33.52 -38.91 -5.78
C GLU A 12 -32.11 -39.53 -5.82
N ALA A 13 -31.09 -38.74 -6.21
CA ALA A 13 -29.71 -39.18 -6.27
C ALA A 13 -28.97 -39.10 -4.92
N ALA A 14 -29.46 -38.30 -3.96
CA ALA A 14 -28.89 -38.21 -2.62
C ALA A 14 -29.11 -39.51 -1.82
N SER A 15 -28.16 -39.85 -0.94
CA SER A 15 -28.24 -41.05 -0.10
C SER A 15 -28.69 -40.70 1.33
N ALA A 16 -29.46 -41.59 1.95
CA ALA A 16 -29.86 -41.47 3.35
C ALA A 16 -28.75 -41.94 4.31
N THR A 17 -27.85 -42.81 3.85
CA THR A 17 -26.82 -43.45 4.68
C THR A 17 -25.43 -42.87 4.47
N ASP A 18 -25.13 -42.39 3.27
CA ASP A 18 -23.78 -41.99 2.87
C ASP A 18 -23.81 -40.55 2.37
N GLU A 19 -22.76 -39.79 2.69
CA GLU A 19 -22.55 -38.48 2.08
C GLU A 19 -22.08 -38.65 0.64
N ARG A 20 -22.77 -38.01 -0.31
CA ARG A 20 -22.39 -38.03 -1.73
C ARG A 20 -21.91 -36.67 -2.16
N THR A 21 -20.85 -36.62 -2.95
CA THR A 21 -20.32 -35.34 -3.45
C THR A 21 -21.24 -34.75 -4.53
N VAL A 22 -21.23 -33.43 -4.66
CA VAL A 22 -21.91 -32.72 -5.77
C VAL A 22 -21.46 -33.26 -7.14
N ALA A 23 -20.17 -33.62 -7.28
CA ALA A 23 -19.63 -34.16 -8.52
C ALA A 23 -20.21 -35.54 -8.88
N GLU A 24 -20.38 -36.43 -7.89
CA GLU A 24 -20.99 -37.75 -8.11
C GLU A 24 -22.47 -37.64 -8.50
N ILE A 25 -23.20 -36.75 -7.82
CA ILE A 25 -24.62 -36.50 -8.13
C ILE A 25 -24.76 -35.87 -9.53
N ALA A 26 -23.89 -34.94 -9.90
CA ALA A 26 -23.86 -34.33 -11.23
C ALA A 26 -23.62 -35.37 -12.33
N ALA A 27 -22.67 -36.29 -12.12
CA ALA A 27 -22.38 -37.37 -13.07
C ALA A 27 -23.56 -38.35 -13.23
N GLU A 28 -24.30 -38.64 -12.17
CA GLU A 28 -25.46 -39.54 -12.21
C GLU A 28 -26.70 -38.90 -12.85
N THR A 29 -26.91 -37.61 -12.58
CA THR A 29 -28.09 -36.87 -13.04
C THR A 29 -27.92 -36.21 -14.41
N ASP A 30 -26.72 -36.26 -15.00
CA ASP A 30 -26.33 -35.54 -16.23
C ASP A 30 -26.54 -34.01 -16.13
N LEU A 31 -26.51 -33.49 -14.90
CA LEU A 31 -26.61 -32.07 -14.58
C LEU A 31 -25.21 -31.47 -14.44
N LYS A 32 -25.09 -30.16 -14.65
CA LYS A 32 -23.84 -29.45 -14.35
C LYS A 32 -23.64 -29.36 -12.83
N PRO A 33 -22.39 -29.45 -12.32
CA PRO A 33 -22.10 -29.35 -10.89
C PRO A 33 -22.68 -28.11 -10.22
N GLU A 34 -22.69 -26.96 -10.89
CA GLU A 34 -23.25 -25.71 -10.36
C GLU A 34 -24.77 -25.79 -10.20
N THR A 35 -25.43 -26.53 -11.10
CA THR A 35 -26.89 -26.78 -11.04
C THR A 35 -27.24 -27.72 -9.90
N VAL A 36 -26.42 -28.76 -9.68
CA VAL A 36 -26.59 -29.69 -8.54
C VAL A 36 -26.36 -28.99 -7.23
N ALA A 37 -25.29 -28.19 -7.11
CA ALA A 37 -25.00 -27.42 -5.91
C ALA A 37 -26.17 -26.48 -5.56
N GLY A 38 -26.65 -25.69 -6.53
CA GLY A 38 -27.80 -24.79 -6.32
C GLY A 38 -29.05 -25.55 -5.88
N ALA A 39 -29.39 -26.66 -6.54
CA ALA A 39 -30.53 -27.48 -6.16
C ALA A 39 -30.38 -28.13 -4.77
N ALA A 40 -29.16 -28.51 -4.37
CA ALA A 40 -28.89 -29.06 -3.04
C ALA A 40 -29.07 -28.01 -1.94
N PHE A 41 -28.66 -26.76 -2.16
CA PHE A 41 -28.94 -25.67 -1.22
C PHE A 41 -30.43 -25.36 -1.11
N ASP A 42 -31.14 -25.28 -2.24
CA ASP A 42 -32.60 -25.07 -2.22
C ASP A 42 -33.31 -26.18 -1.39
N LEU A 43 -32.91 -27.44 -1.59
CA LEU A 43 -33.45 -28.58 -0.84
C LEU A 43 -33.05 -28.55 0.64
N ALA A 44 -31.88 -28.00 0.98
CA ALA A 44 -31.43 -27.86 2.36
C ALA A 44 -32.20 -26.77 3.11
N ASP A 45 -32.52 -25.67 2.43
CA ASP A 45 -33.40 -24.62 2.96
C ASP A 45 -34.81 -25.16 3.24
N GLU A 46 -35.27 -26.13 2.43
CA GLU A 46 -36.51 -26.88 2.66
C GLU A 46 -36.39 -28.00 3.71
N GLY A 47 -35.20 -28.23 4.27
CA GLY A 47 -34.93 -29.25 5.28
C GLY A 47 -34.85 -30.68 4.76
N LEU A 48 -34.86 -30.88 3.44
CA LEU A 48 -34.92 -32.21 2.78
C LEU A 48 -33.55 -32.86 2.61
N VAL A 49 -32.50 -32.05 2.50
CA VAL A 49 -31.11 -32.54 2.45
C VAL A 49 -30.24 -31.75 3.42
N GLU A 50 -29.13 -32.34 3.81
CA GLU A 50 -28.06 -31.70 4.55
C GLU A 50 -26.89 -31.51 3.58
N VAL A 51 -26.37 -30.28 3.49
CA VAL A 51 -25.20 -29.96 2.67
C VAL A 51 -23.99 -29.80 3.58
N GLY A 52 -23.06 -30.72 3.46
CA GLY A 52 -21.76 -30.67 4.11
C GLY A 52 -20.68 -30.06 3.21
N SER A 53 -19.55 -29.72 3.81
CA SER A 53 -18.36 -29.30 3.08
C SER A 53 -17.11 -29.88 3.73
N VAL A 54 -16.23 -30.42 2.91
CA VAL A 54 -14.87 -30.78 3.27
C VAL A 54 -13.96 -29.78 2.56
N THR A 55 -13.10 -29.11 3.31
CA THR A 55 -12.09 -28.20 2.73
C THR A 55 -10.76 -28.94 2.72
N ASP A 56 -10.24 -29.19 1.53
CA ASP A 56 -8.93 -29.78 1.30
C ASP A 56 -7.96 -28.64 0.98
N ARG A 57 -6.93 -28.47 1.82
CA ARG A 57 -5.86 -27.49 1.59
C ARG A 57 -4.82 -28.14 0.68
N THR A 58 -4.37 -27.43 -0.35
CA THR A 58 -3.30 -27.91 -1.22
C THR A 58 -2.06 -27.04 -1.11
N LEU A 59 -0.89 -27.67 -1.14
CA LEU A 59 0.40 -26.98 -1.11
C LEU A 59 1.15 -27.28 -2.41
N ALA A 60 1.68 -26.25 -3.06
CA ALA A 60 2.48 -26.38 -4.29
C ALA A 60 3.74 -25.49 -4.23
N LEU A 61 4.84 -25.94 -4.84
CA LEU A 61 6.04 -25.10 -4.98
C LEU A 61 5.83 -24.02 -6.04
N THR A 62 6.29 -22.81 -5.76
CA THR A 62 6.43 -21.76 -6.79
C THR A 62 7.68 -22.02 -7.65
N ASP A 63 7.82 -21.28 -8.75
CA ASP A 63 9.02 -21.35 -9.59
C ASP A 63 10.30 -20.97 -8.83
N GLU A 64 10.18 -20.10 -7.81
CA GLU A 64 11.27 -19.74 -6.91
C GLU A 64 11.54 -20.83 -5.88
N GLY A 65 10.50 -21.39 -5.27
CA GLY A 65 10.62 -22.54 -4.37
C GLY A 65 11.32 -23.73 -5.03
N ARG A 66 10.95 -24.08 -6.28
CA ARG A 66 11.62 -25.13 -7.06
C ARG A 66 13.10 -24.84 -7.28
N ARG A 67 13.44 -23.60 -7.63
CA ARG A 67 14.84 -23.17 -7.82
C ARG A 67 15.64 -23.34 -6.53
N TYR A 68 15.08 -22.96 -5.39
CA TYR A 68 15.75 -23.09 -4.09
C TYR A 68 15.81 -24.50 -3.54
N VAL A 69 14.95 -25.41 -3.99
CA VAL A 69 15.15 -26.84 -3.76
C VAL A 69 16.40 -27.35 -4.49
N ASP A 70 16.58 -26.94 -5.75
CA ASP A 70 17.72 -27.37 -6.57
C ASP A 70 19.05 -26.72 -6.16
N GLU A 71 19.05 -25.41 -5.93
CA GLU A 71 20.25 -24.62 -5.65
C GLU A 71 20.56 -24.51 -4.15
N GLY A 72 19.56 -24.73 -3.30
CA GLY A 72 19.58 -24.43 -1.86
C GLY A 72 19.09 -23.01 -1.57
N LEU A 73 18.52 -22.83 -0.37
CA LEU A 73 18.09 -21.51 0.11
C LEU A 73 19.27 -20.51 0.13
N PRO A 74 19.05 -19.23 -0.24
CA PRO A 74 20.11 -18.21 -0.27
C PRO A 74 20.92 -18.11 1.02
N GLU A 75 20.25 -18.14 2.17
CA GLU A 75 20.88 -18.08 3.49
C GLU A 75 21.69 -19.34 3.83
N THR A 76 21.25 -20.51 3.36
CA THR A 76 21.97 -21.78 3.54
C THR A 76 23.21 -21.83 2.66
N ARG A 77 23.12 -21.32 1.42
CA ARG A 77 24.27 -21.13 0.53
C ARG A 77 25.29 -20.18 1.13
N LEU A 78 24.85 -19.05 1.69
CA LEU A 78 25.71 -18.10 2.39
C LEU A 78 26.41 -18.74 3.60
N TYR A 79 25.69 -19.53 4.41
CA TYR A 79 26.25 -20.26 5.54
C TYR A 79 27.34 -21.24 5.12
N ARG A 80 27.06 -22.08 4.11
CA ARG A 80 28.02 -23.07 3.60
C ARG A 80 29.27 -22.40 3.04
N ALA A 81 29.11 -21.33 2.24
CA ALA A 81 30.23 -20.56 1.71
C ALA A 81 31.06 -19.87 2.82
N GLY A 82 30.39 -19.35 3.86
CA GLY A 82 31.07 -18.78 5.03
C GLY A 82 31.89 -19.84 5.79
N ARG A 83 31.30 -21.02 6.02
CA ARG A 83 31.97 -22.18 6.62
C ARG A 83 33.20 -22.60 5.81
N ASP A 84 33.09 -22.69 4.49
CA ASP A 84 34.21 -23.04 3.61
C ASP A 84 35.32 -21.98 3.59
N ALA A 85 34.95 -20.71 3.81
CA ALA A 85 35.88 -19.59 3.98
C ALA A 85 36.52 -19.51 5.38
N GLY A 86 36.10 -20.35 6.33
CA GLY A 86 36.61 -20.37 7.72
C GLY A 86 35.97 -19.36 8.66
N ALA A 87 34.77 -18.86 8.32
CA ALA A 87 34.00 -17.89 9.10
C ALA A 87 33.55 -18.40 10.49
N ASP A 88 33.73 -19.69 10.75
CA ASP A 88 33.40 -20.35 12.03
C ASP A 88 34.52 -20.23 13.07
N ALA A 89 35.71 -19.80 12.64
CA ALA A 89 36.86 -19.55 13.49
C ALA A 89 37.19 -18.04 13.61
N ASP A 90 37.20 -17.33 12.48
CA ASP A 90 37.52 -15.90 12.39
C ASP A 90 36.53 -15.22 11.43
N SER A 91 36.16 -13.97 11.69
CA SER A 91 35.26 -13.24 10.80
C SER A 91 35.90 -13.02 9.42
N VAL A 92 35.10 -13.14 8.36
CA VAL A 92 35.57 -13.02 6.97
C VAL A 92 34.80 -11.94 6.21
N SER A 93 35.46 -11.34 5.23
CA SER A 93 34.84 -10.29 4.41
C SER A 93 33.61 -10.81 3.67
N MET A 94 32.47 -10.16 3.89
CA MET A 94 31.18 -10.52 3.30
C MET A 94 31.24 -10.58 1.77
N GLY A 95 31.92 -9.62 1.14
CA GLY A 95 32.03 -9.56 -0.32
C GLY A 95 32.75 -10.76 -0.93
N ALA A 96 33.66 -11.40 -0.19
CA ALA A 96 34.31 -12.63 -0.64
C ALA A 96 33.35 -13.83 -0.54
N VAL A 97 32.54 -13.89 0.52
CA VAL A 97 31.60 -15.01 0.75
C VAL A 97 30.42 -14.95 -0.21
N ILE A 98 29.86 -13.76 -0.48
CA ILE A 98 28.76 -13.59 -1.45
C ILE A 98 29.15 -14.12 -2.83
N GLY A 99 30.38 -13.84 -3.28
CA GLY A 99 30.90 -14.32 -4.55
C GLY A 99 30.99 -15.85 -4.63
N GLU A 100 31.43 -16.51 -3.57
CA GLU A 100 31.51 -17.98 -3.50
C GLU A 100 30.14 -18.64 -3.28
N ALA A 101 29.21 -17.97 -2.60
CA ALA A 101 27.83 -18.40 -2.45
C ALA A 101 27.01 -18.30 -3.76
N ALA A 102 27.58 -17.71 -4.81
CA ALA A 102 26.98 -17.49 -6.12
C ALA A 102 25.64 -16.72 -6.10
N LEU A 103 25.42 -15.89 -5.07
CA LEU A 103 24.17 -15.16 -4.86
C LEU A 103 24.04 -14.02 -5.88
N ASP A 104 22.86 -13.87 -6.47
CA ASP A 104 22.53 -12.68 -7.26
C ASP A 104 22.09 -11.50 -6.37
N GLY A 105 21.87 -10.32 -6.98
CA GLY A 105 21.60 -9.09 -6.23
C GLY A 105 20.43 -9.21 -5.24
N PRO A 106 19.22 -9.61 -5.69
CA PRO A 106 18.08 -9.83 -4.80
C PRO A 106 18.31 -10.96 -3.77
N GLU A 107 19.02 -12.03 -4.13
CA GLU A 107 19.31 -13.14 -3.22
C GLU A 107 20.21 -12.73 -2.04
N VAL A 108 21.08 -11.72 -2.20
CA VAL A 108 21.93 -11.23 -1.11
C VAL A 108 21.09 -10.69 0.04
N ASP A 109 20.08 -9.86 -0.25
CA ASP A 109 19.24 -9.26 0.77
C ASP A 109 18.40 -10.33 1.50
N ILE A 110 17.86 -11.29 0.73
CA ILE A 110 17.12 -12.45 1.26
C ILE A 110 18.02 -13.29 2.17
N ALA A 111 19.24 -13.59 1.72
CA ALA A 111 20.20 -14.36 2.48
C ALA A 111 20.51 -13.67 3.81
N LEU A 112 20.86 -12.39 3.79
CA LEU A 112 21.23 -11.62 5.00
C LEU A 112 20.09 -11.52 6.01
N ALA A 113 18.86 -11.26 5.54
CA ALA A 113 17.68 -11.17 6.40
C ALA A 113 17.40 -12.49 7.14
N ASN A 114 17.59 -13.62 6.47
CA ASN A 114 17.31 -14.94 7.03
C ASN A 114 18.50 -15.54 7.79
N PHE A 115 19.72 -15.13 7.47
CA PHE A 115 20.96 -15.64 8.07
C PHE A 115 20.98 -15.50 9.60
N ALA A 116 20.74 -14.29 10.10
CA ALA A 116 20.69 -14.03 11.53
C ALA A 116 19.44 -14.67 12.18
N ARG A 117 18.29 -14.63 11.50
CA ARG A 117 17.02 -15.20 11.98
C ARG A 117 17.14 -16.70 12.30
N LYS A 118 17.82 -17.44 11.42
CA LYS A 118 18.02 -18.89 11.53
C LYS A 118 19.19 -19.27 12.44
N GLY A 119 19.84 -18.28 13.06
CA GLY A 119 20.98 -18.53 13.93
C GLY A 119 22.21 -19.05 13.18
N TYR A 120 22.33 -18.78 11.88
CA TYR A 120 23.47 -19.21 11.08
C TYR A 120 24.73 -18.40 11.36
N GLY A 121 24.60 -17.25 12.03
CA GLY A 121 25.70 -16.43 12.53
C GLY A 121 25.35 -14.94 12.58
N SER A 122 26.35 -14.07 12.52
CA SER A 122 26.16 -12.61 12.56
C SER A 122 26.92 -11.88 11.45
N VAL A 123 26.47 -10.66 11.16
CA VAL A 123 27.09 -9.75 10.20
C VAL A 123 27.35 -8.42 10.88
N ASP A 124 28.62 -8.03 10.96
CA ASP A 124 29.05 -6.81 11.64
C ASP A 124 30.06 -6.06 10.78
N GLY A 125 29.73 -4.83 10.38
CA GLY A 125 30.67 -3.95 9.69
C GLY A 125 31.22 -4.46 8.35
N GLY A 126 30.48 -5.32 7.65
CA GLY A 126 30.90 -5.96 6.40
C GLY A 126 31.68 -7.26 6.58
N GLU A 127 31.77 -7.76 7.81
CA GLU A 127 32.36 -9.06 8.14
C GLU A 127 31.26 -10.06 8.54
N LEU A 128 31.38 -11.29 8.06
CA LEU A 128 30.49 -12.42 8.32
C LEU A 128 31.17 -13.35 9.35
N SER A 129 30.41 -13.79 10.35
CA SER A 129 30.73 -14.94 11.19
C SER A 129 29.64 -15.99 11.09
N VAL A 130 30.00 -17.28 11.14
CA VAL A 130 29.01 -18.37 11.11
C VAL A 130 29.02 -19.17 12.41
N ASP A 131 27.85 -19.59 12.87
CA ASP A 131 27.72 -20.46 14.04
C ASP A 131 28.07 -21.91 13.64
N PRO A 132 29.12 -22.52 14.22
CA PRO A 132 29.50 -23.87 13.89
C PRO A 132 28.45 -24.92 14.28
N ASP A 133 27.58 -24.63 15.24
CA ASP A 133 26.57 -25.56 15.75
C ASP A 133 25.22 -25.42 15.04
N ALA A 134 25.08 -24.48 14.10
CA ALA A 134 23.87 -24.31 13.31
C ALA A 134 23.63 -25.45 12.31
N ASP A 135 22.36 -25.80 12.11
CA ASP A 135 21.92 -26.83 11.16
C ASP A 135 21.47 -26.19 9.83
N PRO A 136 22.21 -26.38 8.73
CA PRO A 136 21.85 -25.82 7.42
C PRO A 136 20.63 -26.50 6.77
N ASP A 137 20.24 -27.70 7.24
CA ASP A 137 19.11 -28.46 6.73
C ASP A 137 17.90 -28.28 7.66
N ASP A 138 17.50 -27.01 7.81
CA ASP A 138 16.46 -26.61 8.76
C ASP A 138 15.04 -27.05 8.34
N ALA A 139 14.05 -26.71 9.17
CA ALA A 139 12.65 -27.09 8.94
C ALA A 139 12.10 -26.54 7.62
N GLU A 140 12.56 -25.37 7.15
CA GLU A 140 12.10 -24.78 5.89
C GLU A 140 12.71 -25.52 4.69
N ALA A 141 14.01 -25.84 4.74
CA ALA A 141 14.67 -26.66 3.72
C ALA A 141 14.06 -28.08 3.64
N THR A 142 13.78 -28.68 4.80
CA THR A 142 13.15 -30.01 4.90
C THR A 142 11.73 -29.99 4.30
N ALA A 143 10.94 -28.96 4.60
CA ALA A 143 9.58 -28.81 4.07
C ALA A 143 9.58 -28.61 2.54
N LEU A 144 10.48 -27.79 2.01
CA LEU A 144 10.62 -27.59 0.56
C LEU A 144 11.05 -28.87 -0.16
N ALA A 145 11.97 -29.65 0.43
CA ALA A 145 12.38 -30.94 -0.12
C ALA A 145 11.21 -31.95 -0.12
N ALA A 146 10.43 -32.03 0.96
CA ALA A 146 9.25 -32.88 1.03
C ALA A 146 8.18 -32.49 -0.01
N LEU A 147 7.96 -31.19 -0.21
CA LEU A 147 7.06 -30.67 -1.25
C LEU A 147 7.56 -31.00 -2.66
N ALA A 148 8.87 -30.94 -2.90
CA ALA A 148 9.46 -31.26 -4.19
C ALA A 148 9.37 -32.74 -4.54
N GLU A 149 9.56 -33.62 -3.56
CA GLU A 149 9.39 -35.07 -3.75
C GLU A 149 7.96 -35.41 -4.17
N ALA A 150 6.96 -34.71 -3.62
CA ALA A 150 5.58 -34.94 -3.99
C ALA A 150 5.13 -34.26 -5.30
N ASP A 151 5.66 -33.08 -5.62
CA ASP A 151 5.41 -32.41 -6.92
C ASP A 151 5.93 -33.28 -8.08
N ALA A 152 6.99 -34.07 -7.86
CA ALA A 152 7.55 -35.00 -8.84
C ALA A 152 6.63 -36.20 -9.17
N ASP A 153 5.75 -36.60 -8.24
CA ASP A 153 4.77 -37.66 -8.45
C ASP A 153 3.48 -37.16 -9.11
N GLY A 154 3.36 -35.83 -9.34
CA GLY A 154 2.24 -35.21 -10.06
C GLY A 154 0.94 -35.14 -9.25
N GLU A 155 1.02 -35.32 -7.93
CA GLU A 155 -0.09 -35.18 -7.00
C GLU A 155 0.09 -33.87 -6.21
N SER A 156 -0.89 -32.97 -6.29
CA SER A 156 -1.02 -31.87 -5.34
C SER A 156 -1.23 -32.47 -3.95
N LEU A 157 -0.38 -32.13 -2.99
CA LEU A 157 -0.48 -32.67 -1.64
C LEU A 157 -1.61 -32.01 -0.87
N ASP A 158 -2.41 -32.86 -0.22
CA ASP A 158 -3.23 -32.46 0.91
C ASP A 158 -2.32 -31.92 2.02
N GLY A 159 -2.58 -30.69 2.47
CA GLY A 159 -1.79 -30.00 3.49
C GLY A 159 -1.71 -30.79 4.80
N ASP A 160 -2.72 -31.60 5.11
CA ASP A 160 -2.76 -32.47 6.29
C ASP A 160 -1.90 -33.75 6.13
N ALA A 161 -1.46 -34.08 4.91
CA ALA A 161 -0.61 -35.24 4.65
C ALA A 161 0.88 -34.96 4.85
N LEU A 162 1.28 -33.68 4.87
CA LEU A 162 2.63 -33.25 5.21
C LEU A 162 2.72 -33.03 6.72
N ASP A 163 3.55 -33.83 7.40
CA ASP A 163 3.90 -33.63 8.82
C ASP A 163 4.85 -32.43 8.97
N VAL A 164 4.41 -31.27 8.51
CA VAL A 164 5.14 -29.99 8.54
C VAL A 164 4.39 -29.04 9.46
N ASP A 165 5.13 -28.37 10.34
CA ASP A 165 4.56 -27.40 11.27
C ASP A 165 3.91 -26.21 10.52
N GLU A 166 2.70 -25.83 10.91
CA GLU A 166 1.94 -24.74 10.28
C GLU A 166 2.74 -23.43 10.19
N ALA A 167 3.52 -23.11 11.22
CA ALA A 167 4.32 -21.90 11.22
C ALA A 167 5.45 -21.94 10.16
N VAL A 168 5.90 -23.13 9.75
CA VAL A 168 6.84 -23.30 8.62
C VAL A 168 6.14 -23.02 7.30
N ILE A 169 4.91 -23.52 7.13
CA ILE A 169 4.11 -23.30 5.92
C ILE A 169 3.83 -21.81 5.74
N ASP A 170 3.34 -21.11 6.77
CA ASP A 170 3.08 -19.66 6.73
C ASP A 170 4.33 -18.85 6.36
N ARG A 171 5.50 -19.29 6.85
CA ARG A 171 6.77 -18.65 6.51
C ARG A 171 7.19 -18.90 5.07
N LEU A 172 6.98 -20.09 4.54
CA LEU A 172 7.29 -20.39 3.15
C LEU A 172 6.35 -19.64 2.19
N ASP A 173 5.07 -19.48 2.56
CA ASP A 173 4.05 -18.76 1.79
C ASP A 173 4.31 -17.25 1.80
N SER A 174 4.58 -16.65 2.97
CA SER A 174 4.96 -15.22 3.06
C SER A 174 6.27 -14.90 2.33
N ARG A 175 7.15 -15.89 2.14
CA ARG A 175 8.36 -15.78 1.32
C ARG A 175 8.11 -16.02 -0.18
N GLY A 176 6.89 -16.39 -0.58
CA GLY A 176 6.53 -16.71 -1.95
C GLY A 176 7.17 -18.00 -2.48
N LEU A 177 7.62 -18.91 -1.61
CA LEU A 177 8.28 -20.16 -2.00
C LEU A 177 7.28 -21.30 -2.24
N ILE A 178 6.10 -21.20 -1.63
CA ILE A 178 4.98 -22.10 -1.85
C ILE A 178 3.74 -21.28 -2.21
N ALA A 179 2.76 -21.95 -2.81
CA ALA A 179 1.42 -21.44 -3.00
C ALA A 179 0.45 -22.35 -2.23
N VAL A 180 -0.31 -21.73 -1.33
CA VAL A 180 -1.37 -22.39 -0.58
C VAL A 180 -2.69 -22.24 -1.34
N GLY A 181 -3.28 -23.36 -1.72
CA GLY A 181 -4.62 -23.43 -2.31
C GLY A 181 -5.63 -24.02 -1.33
N GLU A 182 -6.90 -23.66 -1.49
CA GLU A 182 -8.00 -24.32 -0.81
C GLU A 182 -9.00 -24.82 -1.86
N SER A 183 -9.46 -26.05 -1.70
CA SER A 183 -10.55 -26.61 -2.50
C SER A 183 -11.66 -27.09 -1.58
N VAL A 184 -12.90 -26.73 -1.89
CA VAL A 184 -14.06 -27.10 -1.08
C VAL A 184 -14.87 -28.15 -1.83
N THR A 185 -14.85 -29.37 -1.31
CA THR A 185 -15.70 -30.47 -1.77
C THR A 185 -17.02 -30.45 -1.00
N ARG A 186 -18.12 -30.15 -1.70
CA ARG A 186 -19.46 -30.17 -1.08
C ARG A 186 -20.10 -31.55 -1.15
N THR A 187 -20.66 -31.99 -0.03
CA THR A 187 -21.39 -33.26 0.11
C THR A 187 -22.88 -33.00 0.37
N VAL A 188 -23.72 -33.95 -0.03
CA VAL A 188 -25.17 -33.90 0.11
C VAL A 188 -25.65 -35.23 0.70
N ARG A 189 -26.51 -35.16 1.72
CA ARG A 189 -27.15 -36.32 2.36
C ARG A 189 -28.63 -36.06 2.57
N LEU A 190 -29.48 -37.08 2.45
CA LEU A 190 -30.90 -36.94 2.79
C LEU A 190 -31.09 -36.79 4.31
N THR A 191 -32.00 -35.89 4.70
CA THR A 191 -32.53 -35.85 6.06
C THR A 191 -33.66 -36.87 6.24
N ASP A 192 -34.12 -37.09 7.47
CA ASP A 192 -35.29 -37.92 7.73
C ASP A 192 -36.54 -37.39 7.00
N GLU A 193 -36.70 -36.06 6.92
CA GLU A 193 -37.78 -35.42 6.17
C GLU A 193 -37.65 -35.63 4.65
N GLY A 194 -36.43 -35.59 4.11
CA GLY A 194 -36.16 -35.89 2.69
C GLY A 194 -36.52 -37.34 2.32
N VAL A 195 -36.18 -38.30 3.20
CA VAL A 195 -36.55 -39.71 3.01
C VAL A 195 -38.06 -39.89 3.02
N ASP A 196 -38.76 -39.29 3.98
CA ASP A 196 -40.22 -39.35 4.07
C ASP A 196 -40.89 -38.68 2.85
N ALA A 197 -40.34 -37.57 2.35
CA ALA A 197 -40.82 -36.90 1.15
C ALA A 197 -40.72 -37.80 -0.09
N LEU A 198 -39.59 -38.48 -0.28
CA LEU A 198 -39.40 -39.46 -1.36
C LEU A 198 -40.37 -40.64 -1.25
N MET A 199 -40.58 -41.19 -0.05
CA MET A 199 -41.51 -42.31 0.16
C MET A 199 -42.98 -41.94 -0.10
N THR A 200 -43.35 -40.69 0.15
CA THR A 200 -44.72 -40.20 -0.03
C THR A 200 -45.01 -39.83 -1.50
N GLY A 201 -43.96 -39.66 -2.31
CA GLY A 201 -44.03 -39.27 -3.72
C GLY A 201 -43.95 -37.75 -3.89
N VAL A 202 -43.00 -37.35 -4.73
CA VAL A 202 -42.77 -35.95 -5.12
C VAL A 202 -43.11 -35.79 -6.60
N GLU A 203 -43.94 -34.79 -6.93
CA GLU A 203 -44.30 -34.46 -8.31
C GLU A 203 -43.31 -33.43 -8.87
N ALA A 204 -42.73 -33.72 -10.03
CA ALA A 204 -41.93 -32.74 -10.77
C ALA A 204 -42.82 -31.58 -11.27
N THR A 205 -42.40 -30.35 -11.02
CA THR A 205 -43.10 -29.14 -11.48
C THR A 205 -42.12 -28.26 -12.27
N GLU A 206 -42.44 -27.95 -13.53
CA GLU A 206 -41.67 -26.97 -14.31
C GLU A 206 -42.00 -25.56 -13.80
N THR A 207 -41.15 -25.02 -12.91
CA THR A 207 -41.26 -23.63 -12.48
C THR A 207 -40.48 -22.71 -13.40
N VAL A 208 -41.03 -21.52 -13.66
CA VAL A 208 -40.38 -20.50 -14.47
C VAL A 208 -39.46 -19.66 -13.58
N GLY A 209 -38.17 -19.60 -13.90
CA GLY A 209 -37.17 -18.87 -13.12
C GLY A 209 -37.19 -17.35 -13.30
N ALA A 210 -37.61 -16.86 -14.47
CA ALA A 210 -37.71 -15.43 -14.75
C ALA A 210 -38.80 -15.13 -15.77
N LEU A 211 -39.41 -13.95 -15.63
CA LEU A 211 -40.40 -13.45 -16.58
C LEU A 211 -39.70 -13.06 -17.90
N THR A 212 -40.09 -13.67 -19.01
CA THR A 212 -39.50 -13.38 -20.34
C THR A 212 -40.41 -12.49 -21.19
N PRO A 213 -39.85 -11.73 -22.17
CA PRO A 213 -40.64 -10.99 -23.14
C PRO A 213 -41.66 -11.85 -23.89
N GLU A 214 -41.31 -13.11 -24.18
CA GLU A 214 -42.17 -14.08 -24.88
C GLU A 214 -43.36 -14.49 -24.02
N LEU A 215 -43.13 -14.80 -22.73
CA LEU A 215 -44.20 -15.12 -21.78
C LEU A 215 -45.15 -13.94 -21.60
N LEU A 216 -44.61 -12.72 -21.52
CA LEU A 216 -45.40 -11.48 -21.48
C LEU A 216 -46.27 -11.30 -22.73
N ALA A 217 -45.72 -11.59 -23.91
CA ALA A 217 -46.41 -11.46 -25.18
C ALA A 217 -47.49 -12.54 -25.39
N SER A 218 -47.24 -13.80 -24.99
CA SER A 218 -48.20 -14.91 -25.09
C SER A 218 -49.30 -14.82 -24.03
N GLY A 219 -49.01 -14.23 -22.87
CA GLY A 219 -49.91 -14.14 -21.72
C GLY A 219 -49.87 -15.37 -20.82
N GLU A 220 -49.07 -16.38 -21.15
CA GLU A 220 -48.89 -17.65 -20.41
C GLU A 220 -48.31 -17.42 -19.00
N TRP A 221 -47.65 -16.29 -18.77
CA TRP A 221 -47.16 -15.91 -17.43
C TRP A 221 -48.24 -15.88 -16.34
N ARG A 222 -49.53 -15.75 -16.71
CA ARG A 222 -50.63 -15.73 -15.74
C ARG A 222 -50.92 -17.10 -15.13
N ASP A 223 -50.60 -18.15 -15.86
CA ASP A 223 -50.87 -19.54 -15.49
C ASP A 223 -49.57 -20.31 -15.15
N ALA A 224 -48.41 -19.67 -15.33
CA ALA A 224 -47.10 -20.20 -14.99
C ALA A 224 -46.83 -20.13 -13.47
N GLU A 225 -46.24 -21.19 -12.92
CA GLU A 225 -45.77 -21.24 -11.54
C GLU A 225 -44.31 -20.76 -11.51
N PHE A 226 -44.02 -19.68 -10.76
CA PHE A 226 -42.67 -19.10 -10.70
C PHE A 226 -41.88 -19.67 -9.54
N ALA A 227 -40.57 -19.84 -9.74
CA ALA A 227 -39.67 -20.14 -8.64
C ALA A 227 -39.68 -18.98 -7.62
N ALA A 228 -39.67 -19.31 -6.33
CA ALA A 228 -39.57 -18.30 -5.29
C ALA A 228 -38.21 -17.59 -5.36
N TYR A 229 -38.20 -16.27 -5.25
CA TYR A 229 -36.98 -15.49 -5.21
C TYR A 229 -36.50 -15.36 -3.77
N ASN A 230 -35.31 -15.89 -3.47
CA ASN A 230 -34.70 -15.76 -2.15
C ASN A 230 -34.23 -14.30 -1.95
N VAL A 231 -34.93 -13.56 -1.10
CA VAL A 231 -34.61 -12.16 -0.76
C VAL A 231 -33.50 -12.02 0.29
N GLU A 232 -33.09 -13.12 0.91
CA GLU A 232 -32.03 -13.18 1.92
C GLU A 232 -30.67 -13.54 1.30
N ALA A 233 -30.67 -14.06 0.07
CA ALA A 233 -29.45 -14.34 -0.68
C ALA A 233 -28.70 -13.05 -1.01
N GLU A 234 -27.36 -13.14 -1.03
CA GLU A 234 -26.53 -12.03 -1.46
C GLU A 234 -26.84 -11.65 -2.91
N ALA A 235 -27.15 -10.38 -3.12
CA ALA A 235 -27.39 -9.85 -4.45
C ALA A 235 -26.08 -9.72 -5.22
N GLU A 236 -26.13 -9.96 -6.53
CA GLU A 236 -24.97 -9.75 -7.38
C GLU A 236 -24.58 -8.26 -7.37
N THR A 237 -23.37 -7.98 -6.88
CA THR A 237 -22.88 -6.60 -6.74
C THR A 237 -22.43 -6.08 -8.10
N ALA A 238 -23.14 -5.08 -8.62
CA ALA A 238 -22.72 -4.39 -9.84
C ALA A 238 -21.44 -3.56 -9.56
N ARG A 239 -20.31 -3.98 -10.13
CA ARG A 239 -19.03 -3.26 -10.02
C ARG A 239 -18.91 -2.17 -11.08
N GLY A 240 -18.83 -0.91 -10.65
CA GLY A 240 -18.61 0.25 -11.53
C GLY A 240 -17.16 0.76 -11.50
N GLY A 241 -16.84 1.73 -12.35
CA GLY A 241 -15.55 2.43 -12.30
C GLY A 241 -15.39 3.19 -10.98
N ARG A 242 -14.24 3.03 -10.32
CA ARG A 242 -13.88 3.72 -9.08
C ARG A 242 -12.75 4.71 -9.35
N LYS A 243 -12.80 5.87 -8.67
CA LYS A 243 -11.66 6.79 -8.58
C LYS A 243 -10.78 6.30 -7.44
N HIS A 244 -9.47 6.27 -7.67
CA HIS A 244 -8.49 5.89 -6.67
C HIS A 244 -8.62 6.71 -5.38
N VAL A 245 -8.43 6.08 -4.21
CA VAL A 245 -8.62 6.71 -2.89
C VAL A 245 -7.76 7.96 -2.73
N LEU A 246 -6.45 7.88 -2.98
CA LEU A 246 -5.57 9.06 -2.95
C LEU A 246 -6.02 10.18 -3.90
N ARG A 247 -6.54 9.83 -5.08
CA ARG A 247 -7.03 10.85 -6.02
C ARG A 247 -8.28 11.54 -5.48
N ARG A 248 -9.17 10.78 -4.84
CA ARG A 248 -10.36 11.32 -4.16
C ARG A 248 -9.94 12.24 -3.01
N THR A 249 -8.99 11.82 -2.18
CA THR A 249 -8.46 12.63 -1.08
C THR A 249 -7.83 13.91 -1.62
N ALA A 250 -7.01 13.83 -2.67
CA ALA A 250 -6.42 15.00 -3.32
C ALA A 250 -7.47 15.99 -3.82
N ASP A 251 -8.50 15.50 -4.52
CA ASP A 251 -9.58 16.36 -5.03
C ASP A 251 -10.35 17.02 -3.87
N ARG A 252 -10.63 16.29 -2.78
CA ARG A 252 -11.27 16.86 -1.58
C ARG A 252 -10.40 17.92 -0.91
N VAL A 253 -9.09 17.69 -0.81
CA VAL A 253 -8.13 18.69 -0.30
C VAL A 253 -8.14 19.95 -1.15
N LYS A 254 -8.13 19.81 -2.48
CA LYS A 254 -8.24 20.94 -3.41
C LYS A 254 -9.53 21.71 -3.19
N ASP A 255 -10.67 21.02 -3.11
CA ASP A 255 -11.98 21.64 -2.88
C ASP A 255 -12.02 22.41 -1.54
N VAL A 256 -11.46 21.83 -0.47
CA VAL A 256 -11.37 22.47 0.85
C VAL A 256 -10.51 23.73 0.80
N LEU A 257 -9.30 23.65 0.26
CA LEU A 257 -8.38 24.79 0.21
C LEU A 257 -8.91 25.91 -0.69
N VAL A 258 -9.50 25.58 -1.85
CA VAL A 258 -10.21 26.56 -2.69
C VAL A 258 -11.39 27.18 -1.93
N GLY A 259 -12.17 26.38 -1.20
CA GLY A 259 -13.25 26.87 -0.33
C GLY A 259 -12.77 27.80 0.79
N MET A 260 -11.54 27.61 1.28
CA MET A 260 -10.85 28.48 2.24
C MET A 260 -10.21 29.72 1.58
N GLY A 261 -10.35 29.87 0.25
CA GLY A 261 -9.87 31.04 -0.50
C GLY A 261 -8.41 30.93 -0.96
N PHE A 262 -7.84 29.73 -1.03
CA PHE A 262 -6.51 29.49 -1.58
C PHE A 262 -6.54 29.37 -3.11
N GLN A 263 -5.43 29.75 -3.74
CA GLN A 263 -5.19 29.61 -5.17
C GLN A 263 -4.19 28.48 -5.43
N GLU A 264 -4.44 27.65 -6.44
CA GLU A 264 -3.59 26.50 -6.73
C GLU A 264 -2.30 26.93 -7.46
N MET A 265 -1.17 26.39 -7.01
CA MET A 265 0.14 26.52 -7.61
C MET A 265 0.47 25.28 -8.44
N GLU A 266 1.07 25.51 -9.60
CA GLU A 266 1.62 24.48 -10.47
C GLU A 266 3.10 24.77 -10.77
N GLY A 267 3.88 23.72 -11.01
CA GLY A 267 5.25 23.87 -11.49
C GLY A 267 5.97 22.53 -11.70
N PRO A 268 7.26 22.57 -12.06
CA PRO A 268 7.96 21.41 -12.57
C PRO A 268 8.29 20.39 -11.47
N HIS A 269 8.35 19.10 -11.84
CA HIS A 269 8.81 18.03 -10.95
C HIS A 269 10.33 18.02 -10.76
N ALA A 270 11.07 18.41 -11.80
CA ALA A 270 12.51 18.58 -11.76
C ALA A 270 12.83 20.07 -11.73
N ASP A 271 13.64 20.50 -10.77
CA ASP A 271 13.94 21.89 -10.58
C ASP A 271 15.41 22.10 -10.18
N ALA A 272 15.89 23.33 -10.32
CA ALA A 272 17.22 23.71 -9.89
C ALA A 272 17.32 23.66 -8.37
N ASP A 273 18.46 23.23 -7.86
CA ASP A 273 18.75 23.20 -6.42
C ASP A 273 18.61 24.59 -5.77
N PHE A 274 18.75 25.64 -6.58
CA PHE A 274 18.42 27.02 -6.24
C PHE A 274 16.98 27.18 -5.73
N TRP A 275 15.99 26.71 -6.52
CA TRP A 275 14.57 26.83 -6.16
C TRP A 275 14.18 25.82 -5.10
N ILE A 276 14.76 24.61 -5.16
CA ILE A 276 14.48 23.54 -4.20
C ILE A 276 15.00 23.94 -2.82
N ASN A 277 16.20 24.48 -2.70
CA ASN A 277 16.88 24.59 -1.41
C ASN A 277 17.44 25.99 -1.12
N ASP A 278 18.12 26.64 -2.07
CA ASP A 278 18.82 27.91 -1.76
C ASP A 278 17.85 29.06 -1.49
N CYS A 279 16.74 29.18 -2.23
CA CYS A 279 15.69 30.17 -1.97
C CYS A 279 15.01 29.97 -0.60
N LEU A 280 15.04 28.74 -0.07
CA LEU A 280 14.60 28.43 1.28
C LEU A 280 15.69 28.67 2.31
N PHE A 281 16.76 29.38 2.00
CA PHE A 281 17.82 29.62 2.97
C PHE A 281 18.39 28.30 3.56
N MET A 282 18.30 27.17 2.86
CA MET A 282 18.86 25.90 3.34
C MET A 282 20.31 25.78 2.85
N PRO A 283 21.31 25.60 3.73
CA PRO A 283 22.72 25.71 3.34
C PRO A 283 23.14 24.58 2.38
N GLN A 284 24.14 24.83 1.53
CA GLN A 284 24.56 23.88 0.47
C GLN A 284 25.21 22.61 1.01
N ASP A 285 25.77 22.65 2.21
CA ASP A 285 26.35 21.51 2.93
C ASP A 285 25.33 20.76 3.82
N HIS A 286 24.04 21.09 3.73
CA HIS A 286 22.99 20.42 4.48
C HIS A 286 22.91 18.93 4.11
N PRO A 287 22.79 17.99 5.08
CA PRO A 287 22.73 16.55 4.81
C PRO A 287 21.69 16.15 3.77
N ALA A 288 20.49 16.74 3.84
CA ALA A 288 19.39 16.48 2.90
C ALA A 288 19.69 16.87 1.43
N ARG A 289 20.78 17.62 1.17
CA ARG A 289 21.23 17.98 -0.19
C ARG A 289 22.33 17.06 -0.71
N THR A 290 22.71 16.04 0.05
CA THR A 290 23.69 15.04 -0.39
C THR A 290 23.09 14.09 -1.42
N HIS A 291 23.94 13.44 -2.22
CA HIS A 291 23.51 12.45 -3.22
C HIS A 291 22.81 11.22 -2.62
N TRP A 292 22.87 11.05 -1.30
CA TRP A 292 22.17 9.98 -0.59
C TRP A 292 20.69 10.30 -0.40
N ASP A 293 20.31 11.57 -0.25
CA ASP A 293 18.94 11.97 0.09
C ASP A 293 18.17 12.58 -1.10
N ARG A 294 18.88 12.95 -2.19
CA ARG A 294 18.28 13.59 -3.38
C ARG A 294 18.48 12.79 -4.67
N PHE A 295 17.48 12.83 -5.53
CA PHE A 295 17.57 12.34 -6.91
C PHE A 295 18.11 13.43 -7.86
N ALA A 296 19.44 13.57 -7.92
CA ALA A 296 20.10 14.45 -8.87
C ALA A 296 19.94 13.93 -10.31
N LEU A 297 19.71 14.84 -11.27
CA LEU A 297 19.54 14.50 -12.67
C LEU A 297 20.80 14.82 -13.48
N ASP A 298 21.21 13.89 -14.33
CA ASP A 298 22.31 14.08 -15.29
C ASP A 298 21.80 14.84 -16.53
N VAL A 299 21.60 16.15 -16.35
CA VAL A 299 21.11 17.07 -17.38
C VAL A 299 21.90 18.39 -17.34
N ASP A 300 21.78 19.17 -18.42
CA ASP A 300 22.33 20.53 -18.46
C ASP A 300 21.75 21.38 -17.32
N ARG A 301 22.61 22.20 -16.72
CA ARG A 301 22.26 23.10 -15.61
C ARG A 301 21.20 24.12 -16.03
N MET A 302 20.41 24.56 -15.06
CA MET A 302 19.36 25.55 -15.32
C MET A 302 19.95 26.94 -15.50
N GLU A 303 19.87 27.45 -16.73
CA GLU A 303 20.32 28.80 -17.09
C GLU A 303 19.26 29.88 -16.81
N SER A 304 17.98 29.51 -16.74
CA SER A 304 16.84 30.43 -16.62
C SER A 304 16.60 30.97 -15.20
N ILE A 305 17.66 31.30 -14.47
CA ILE A 305 17.61 31.89 -13.13
C ILE A 305 18.16 33.31 -13.23
N SER A 306 17.49 34.28 -12.60
CA SER A 306 17.93 35.67 -12.60
C SER A 306 19.21 35.84 -11.77
N ASP A 307 20.27 36.36 -12.37
CA ASP A 307 21.54 36.65 -11.68
C ASP A 307 21.35 37.63 -10.51
N GLU A 308 20.39 38.56 -10.62
CA GLU A 308 20.08 39.51 -9.54
C GLU A 308 19.43 38.80 -8.34
N LEU A 309 18.50 37.88 -8.59
CA LEU A 309 17.87 37.09 -7.54
C LEU A 309 18.90 36.16 -6.89
N MET A 310 19.74 35.54 -7.71
CA MET A 310 20.81 34.66 -7.24
C MET A 310 21.80 35.39 -6.33
N ALA A 311 22.23 36.60 -6.71
CA ALA A 311 23.12 37.41 -5.89
C ALA A 311 22.48 37.83 -4.55
N ARG A 312 21.18 38.13 -4.53
CA ARG A 312 20.46 38.43 -3.28
C ARG A 312 20.40 37.22 -2.35
N VAL A 313 20.08 36.04 -2.89
CA VAL A 313 20.05 34.79 -2.13
C VAL A 313 21.44 34.41 -1.63
N GLU A 314 22.47 34.48 -2.47
CA GLU A 314 23.87 34.24 -2.08
C GLU A 314 24.31 35.17 -0.94
N SER A 315 23.96 36.46 -1.02
CA SER A 315 24.28 37.43 0.03
C SER A 315 23.56 37.10 1.32
N ALA A 316 22.27 36.74 1.28
CA ALA A 316 21.55 36.31 2.47
C ALA A 316 22.21 35.09 3.14
N HIS A 317 22.58 34.08 2.35
CA HIS A 317 23.30 32.88 2.83
C HIS A 317 24.63 33.20 3.51
N ARG A 318 25.37 34.20 3.02
CA ARG A 318 26.70 34.53 3.55
C ARG A 318 26.66 35.52 4.70
N ASP A 319 25.89 36.58 4.53
CA ASP A 319 25.95 37.79 5.34
C ASP A 319 24.68 38.01 6.18
N GLY A 320 23.64 37.19 5.98
CA GLY A 320 22.32 37.33 6.60
C GLY A 320 21.41 38.31 5.87
N TRP A 321 20.20 38.48 6.40
CA TRP A 321 19.24 39.47 5.92
C TRP A 321 18.66 40.26 7.11
N GLY A 322 18.31 41.52 6.88
CA GLY A 322 17.78 42.39 7.94
C GLY A 322 18.87 42.91 8.90
N ASP A 323 18.44 43.55 9.99
CA ASP A 323 19.34 44.15 10.97
C ASP A 323 19.97 43.10 11.92
N ASP A 324 19.30 41.95 12.11
CA ASP A 324 19.67 40.90 13.07
C ASP A 324 20.12 39.58 12.40
N GLY A 325 20.09 39.48 11.06
CA GLY A 325 20.52 38.28 10.33
C GLY A 325 22.04 38.14 10.26
N ASP A 326 22.56 36.94 10.54
CA ASP A 326 24.00 36.66 10.54
C ASP A 326 24.44 35.83 9.32
N GLY A 327 23.52 35.10 8.67
CA GLY A 327 23.88 34.18 7.59
C GLY A 327 24.61 32.92 8.10
N TYR A 328 25.04 32.06 7.19
CA TYR A 328 25.78 30.83 7.49
C TYR A 328 27.31 31.01 7.46
N HIS A 329 27.82 32.10 6.86
CA HIS A 329 29.25 32.33 6.65
C HIS A 329 29.97 31.20 5.88
N SER A 330 29.22 30.37 5.16
CA SER A 330 29.72 29.22 4.39
C SER A 330 29.94 29.56 2.92
N PRO A 331 30.85 28.84 2.21
CA PRO A 331 30.96 28.95 0.76
C PRO A 331 29.62 28.64 0.09
N TRP A 332 29.27 29.45 -0.90
CA TRP A 332 28.07 29.27 -1.73
C TRP A 332 28.50 29.17 -3.19
N SER A 333 28.02 28.14 -3.88
CA SER A 333 28.38 27.80 -5.26
C SER A 333 27.18 27.99 -6.19
N GLU A 334 27.33 28.92 -7.13
CA GLU A 334 26.38 29.11 -8.22
C GLU A 334 26.26 27.86 -9.10
N GLU A 335 27.38 27.17 -9.33
CA GLU A 335 27.40 25.95 -10.14
C GLU A 335 26.49 24.87 -9.54
N PHE A 336 26.51 24.73 -8.22
CA PHE A 336 25.67 23.79 -7.48
C PHE A 336 24.19 24.22 -7.46
N ALA A 337 23.94 25.51 -7.24
CA ALA A 337 22.58 26.06 -7.25
C ALA A 337 21.86 25.84 -8.59
N ARG A 338 22.60 25.78 -9.70
CA ARG A 338 22.05 25.52 -11.03
C ARG A 338 21.89 24.03 -11.38
N GLU A 339 22.36 23.10 -10.54
CA GLU A 339 22.14 21.66 -10.74
C GLU A 339 20.67 21.32 -10.63
N VAL A 340 20.21 20.34 -11.41
CA VAL A 340 18.79 19.96 -11.45
C VAL A 340 18.59 18.65 -10.69
N ALA A 341 17.57 18.61 -9.84
CA ALA A 341 17.14 17.42 -9.12
C ALA A 341 15.62 17.25 -9.21
N LEU A 342 15.12 16.04 -8.94
CA LEU A 342 13.71 15.88 -8.63
C LEU A 342 13.40 16.57 -7.29
N ARG A 343 12.32 17.33 -7.22
CA ARG A 343 11.94 18.07 -6.01
C ARG A 343 11.58 17.10 -4.87
N GLY A 344 12.24 17.24 -3.71
CA GLY A 344 11.93 16.48 -2.49
C GLY A 344 10.75 17.02 -1.69
N HIS A 345 10.27 18.20 -2.04
CA HIS A 345 9.13 18.89 -1.44
C HIS A 345 8.57 19.93 -2.42
N THR A 346 7.31 20.31 -2.25
CA THR A 346 6.63 21.30 -3.11
C THR A 346 7.02 22.74 -2.80
N THR A 347 7.88 22.98 -1.81
CA THR A 347 8.29 24.32 -1.36
C THR A 347 9.12 25.08 -2.38
N SER A 348 9.71 24.35 -3.32
CA SER A 348 10.26 24.91 -4.57
C SER A 348 9.22 25.73 -5.35
N LEU A 349 7.96 25.27 -5.41
CA LEU A 349 6.87 25.99 -6.06
C LEU A 349 6.57 27.28 -5.32
N SER A 350 6.48 27.23 -3.99
CA SER A 350 6.29 28.42 -3.16
C SER A 350 7.37 29.48 -3.42
N MET A 351 8.63 29.09 -3.55
CA MET A 351 9.72 30.02 -3.87
C MET A 351 9.57 30.63 -5.27
N ARG A 352 9.16 29.84 -6.27
CA ARG A 352 8.89 30.35 -7.63
C ARG A 352 7.70 31.33 -7.67
N TYR A 353 6.67 31.10 -6.86
CA TYR A 353 5.51 31.98 -6.78
C TYR A 353 5.84 33.26 -6.01
N LEU A 354 6.44 33.14 -4.82
CA LEU A 354 6.84 34.28 -3.99
C LEU A 354 7.91 35.17 -4.65
N SER A 355 8.77 34.61 -5.51
CA SER A 355 9.72 35.41 -6.32
C SER A 355 9.06 36.17 -7.48
N GLY A 356 7.78 35.91 -7.77
CA GLY A 356 7.05 36.47 -8.91
C GLY A 356 7.37 35.80 -10.26
N VAL A 357 8.34 34.89 -10.33
CA VAL A 357 8.73 34.21 -11.58
C VAL A 357 7.60 33.34 -12.14
N ALA A 358 6.80 32.75 -11.25
CA ALA A 358 5.61 31.97 -11.64
C ALA A 358 4.32 32.79 -11.73
N GLY A 359 4.39 34.13 -11.65
CA GLY A 359 3.25 35.01 -11.91
C GLY A 359 2.21 35.12 -10.78
N ALA A 360 2.61 34.86 -9.53
CA ALA A 360 1.74 35.07 -8.38
C ALA A 360 1.40 36.56 -8.19
N GLU A 361 0.19 36.85 -7.68
CA GLU A 361 -0.08 38.15 -7.08
C GLU A 361 0.64 38.22 -5.73
N LEU A 362 1.39 39.29 -5.49
CA LEU A 362 2.20 39.45 -4.27
C LEU A 362 1.74 40.64 -3.40
N GLU A 363 0.60 41.26 -3.74
CA GLU A 363 -0.03 42.28 -2.89
C GLU A 363 -0.80 41.58 -1.76
N PRO A 364 -0.41 41.72 -0.48
CA PRO A 364 -1.08 41.05 0.62
C PRO A 364 -2.54 41.49 0.78
N PRO A 365 -3.45 40.61 1.24
CA PRO A 365 -3.21 39.22 1.64
C PRO A 365 -3.38 38.23 0.48
N GLN A 366 -2.51 37.21 0.42
CA GLN A 366 -2.59 36.13 -0.56
C GLN A 366 -2.48 34.76 0.09
N ARG A 367 -3.09 33.76 -0.54
CA ARG A 367 -3.11 32.38 -0.06
C ARG A 367 -2.95 31.44 -1.25
N TYR A 368 -1.93 30.60 -1.21
CA TYR A 368 -1.64 29.66 -2.29
C TYR A 368 -1.40 28.27 -1.73
N PHE A 369 -1.69 27.26 -2.53
CA PHE A 369 -1.52 25.87 -2.16
C PHE A 369 -1.12 25.00 -3.35
N SER A 370 -0.60 23.81 -3.11
CA SER A 370 -0.38 22.78 -4.12
C SER A 370 -0.70 21.40 -3.54
N VAL A 371 -1.11 20.46 -4.39
CA VAL A 371 -1.24 19.03 -4.05
C VAL A 371 -0.56 18.25 -5.15
N GLU A 372 0.71 17.92 -4.92
CA GLU A 372 1.66 17.64 -5.99
C GLU A 372 2.67 16.56 -5.57
N LYS A 373 3.17 15.80 -6.55
CA LYS A 373 4.09 14.68 -6.27
C LYS A 373 5.50 15.18 -5.96
N VAL A 374 6.15 14.54 -4.99
CA VAL A 374 7.53 14.80 -4.54
C VAL A 374 8.31 13.50 -4.47
N TYR A 375 9.65 13.60 -4.47
CA TYR A 375 10.56 12.47 -4.61
C TYR A 375 11.69 12.54 -3.58
N ARG A 376 11.81 11.54 -2.72
CA ARG A 376 12.86 11.46 -1.70
C ARG A 376 13.57 10.13 -1.81
N ASN A 377 14.89 10.12 -1.65
CA ASN A 377 15.64 8.88 -1.63
C ASN A 377 15.65 8.26 -0.23
N ASP A 378 14.46 8.08 0.33
CA ASP A 378 14.26 7.52 1.67
C ASP A 378 14.22 5.98 1.61
N THR A 379 14.55 5.31 2.72
CA THR A 379 14.36 3.86 2.84
C THR A 379 12.87 3.53 2.80
N LEU A 380 12.47 2.59 1.93
CA LEU A 380 11.09 2.13 1.83
C LEU A 380 10.65 1.41 3.12
N ASP A 381 9.59 1.90 3.74
CA ASP A 381 8.97 1.31 4.94
C ASP A 381 7.45 1.56 4.94
N PRO A 382 6.65 1.03 5.89
CA PRO A 382 5.19 1.22 5.94
C PRO A 382 4.71 2.68 6.02
N THR A 383 5.63 3.62 6.28
CA THR A 383 5.35 5.05 6.45
C THR A 383 6.13 5.97 5.50
N HIS A 384 7.10 5.43 4.75
CA HIS A 384 7.97 6.18 3.84
C HIS A 384 8.00 5.55 2.44
N LEU A 385 7.80 6.40 1.43
CA LEU A 385 7.86 6.06 0.02
C LEU A 385 8.88 6.93 -0.70
N LEU A 386 9.50 6.39 -1.75
CA LEU A 386 10.40 7.15 -2.62
C LEU A 386 9.69 8.29 -3.36
N GLU A 387 8.38 8.14 -3.56
CA GLU A 387 7.52 9.15 -4.16
C GLU A 387 6.17 9.19 -3.47
N PHE A 388 5.70 10.39 -3.14
CA PHE A 388 4.42 10.60 -2.45
C PHE A 388 3.83 11.97 -2.80
N PHE A 389 2.60 12.24 -2.41
CA PHE A 389 1.94 13.52 -2.66
C PHE A 389 2.06 14.44 -1.45
N GLN A 390 2.65 15.61 -1.66
CA GLN A 390 2.71 16.66 -0.66
C GLN A 390 1.57 17.66 -0.88
N ILE A 391 0.81 17.93 0.17
CA ILE A 391 -0.09 19.08 0.26
C ILE A 391 0.74 20.21 0.86
N GLU A 392 0.90 21.31 0.15
CA GLU A 392 1.59 22.48 0.69
C GLU A 392 0.71 23.70 0.58
N GLY A 393 0.85 24.63 1.51
CA GLY A 393 0.25 25.95 1.38
C GLY A 393 1.05 27.03 2.10
N TRP A 394 0.79 28.26 1.69
CA TRP A 394 1.27 29.45 2.36
C TRP A 394 0.23 30.57 2.34
N VAL A 395 0.28 31.40 3.36
CA VAL A 395 -0.50 32.64 3.49
C VAL A 395 0.47 33.78 3.72
N MET A 396 0.37 34.83 2.91
CA MET A 396 1.05 36.10 3.14
C MET A 396 0.05 37.16 3.58
N ALA A 397 0.34 37.87 4.66
CA ALA A 397 -0.45 38.99 5.14
C ALA A 397 0.39 39.87 6.07
N GLU A 398 -0.12 41.07 6.37
CA GLU A 398 0.46 41.93 7.40
C GLU A 398 0.12 41.37 8.79
N ASP A 399 1.10 41.40 9.71
CA ASP A 399 0.96 41.05 11.13
C ASP A 399 0.44 39.62 11.40
N LEU A 400 0.97 38.61 10.69
CA LEU A 400 0.61 37.21 10.95
C LEU A 400 1.20 36.72 12.26
N SER A 401 0.45 35.89 12.97
CA SER A 401 0.89 35.25 14.20
C SER A 401 0.79 33.73 14.13
N VAL A 402 1.46 33.05 15.04
CA VAL A 402 1.33 31.58 15.22
C VAL A 402 -0.13 31.17 15.46
N ARG A 403 -0.99 32.05 16.00
CA ARG A 403 -2.41 31.75 16.19
C ARG A 403 -3.15 31.63 14.86
N ASP A 404 -2.76 32.43 13.86
CA ASP A 404 -3.36 32.38 12.53
C ASP A 404 -2.97 31.08 11.80
N LEU A 405 -1.72 30.63 12.00
CA LEU A 405 -1.24 29.34 11.52
C LEU A 405 -2.03 28.19 12.15
N MET A 406 -2.10 28.16 13.49
CA MET A 406 -2.84 27.12 14.22
C MET A 406 -4.33 27.11 13.85
N GLY A 407 -4.97 28.28 13.77
CA GLY A 407 -6.37 28.40 13.37
C GLY A 407 -6.63 27.95 11.93
N THR A 408 -5.69 28.18 11.01
CA THR A 408 -5.78 27.68 9.64
C THR A 408 -5.81 26.15 9.61
N PHE A 409 -4.99 25.50 10.42
CA PHE A 409 -4.99 24.04 10.54
C PHE A 409 -6.22 23.47 11.21
N GLU A 410 -6.65 24.06 12.33
CA GLU A 410 -7.89 23.65 12.99
C GLU A 410 -9.06 23.69 11.99
N GLU A 411 -9.15 24.73 11.17
CA GLU A 411 -10.21 24.82 10.17
C GLU A 411 -10.06 23.87 8.99
N PHE A 412 -8.84 23.66 8.50
CA PHE A 412 -8.54 22.71 7.43
C PHE A 412 -8.91 21.29 7.83
N TYR A 413 -8.37 20.80 8.94
CA TYR A 413 -8.56 19.43 9.42
C TYR A 413 -9.99 19.16 9.91
N ARG A 414 -10.68 20.18 10.43
CA ARG A 414 -12.11 20.08 10.76
C ARG A 414 -12.97 19.72 9.54
N GLN A 415 -12.58 20.10 8.32
CA GLN A 415 -13.27 19.68 7.09
C GLN A 415 -13.15 18.17 6.82
N PHE A 416 -12.22 17.50 7.48
CA PHE A 416 -11.98 16.04 7.40
C PHE A 416 -12.47 15.30 8.65
N GLY A 417 -13.13 15.99 9.60
CA GLY A 417 -13.60 15.39 10.84
C GLY A 417 -12.52 15.21 11.91
N ILE A 418 -11.33 15.76 11.70
CA ILE A 418 -10.20 15.69 12.64
C ILE A 418 -10.23 16.95 13.51
N THR A 419 -10.48 16.78 14.80
CA THR A 419 -10.64 17.91 15.76
C THR A 419 -9.55 18.01 16.80
N ASP A 420 -8.82 16.92 17.06
CA ASP A 420 -7.82 16.84 18.12
C ASP A 420 -6.41 16.86 17.51
N ILE A 421 -5.95 18.07 17.16
CA ILE A 421 -4.63 18.30 16.57
C ILE A 421 -3.71 18.86 17.64
N ARG A 422 -2.47 18.39 17.68
CA ARG A 422 -1.44 18.86 18.60
C ARG A 422 -0.27 19.47 17.85
N PHE A 423 0.27 20.53 18.41
CA PHE A 423 1.41 21.26 17.85
C PHE A 423 2.63 21.04 18.74
N LYS A 424 3.74 20.62 18.14
CA LYS A 424 5.01 20.41 18.82
C LYS A 424 6.06 21.32 18.19
N PRO A 425 6.76 22.17 18.97
CA PRO A 425 7.87 22.95 18.45
C PRO A 425 8.91 22.06 17.78
N HIS A 426 9.34 22.46 16.59
CA HIS A 426 10.35 21.75 15.80
C HIS A 426 11.35 22.77 15.22
N TYR A 427 12.38 22.29 14.52
CA TYR A 427 13.33 23.13 13.81
C TYR A 427 13.23 22.87 12.31
N ASN A 428 13.00 23.92 11.52
CA ASN A 428 13.28 23.90 10.09
C ASN A 428 14.26 25.03 9.74
N PRO A 429 15.17 24.83 8.78
CA PRO A 429 16.11 25.89 8.36
C PRO A 429 15.43 27.18 7.88
N TYR A 430 14.24 27.05 7.27
CA TYR A 430 13.55 28.14 6.58
C TYR A 430 12.41 28.78 7.36
N THR A 431 12.04 28.27 8.53
CA THR A 431 10.94 28.84 9.33
C THR A 431 11.31 29.09 10.78
N GLU A 432 10.87 30.22 11.31
CA GLU A 432 11.01 30.57 12.72
C GLU A 432 9.82 31.47 13.15
N PRO A 433 8.93 31.00 14.05
CA PRO A 433 8.90 29.69 14.69
C PRO A 433 8.43 28.54 13.77
N SER A 434 8.73 27.30 14.17
CA SER A 434 8.38 26.06 13.45
C SER A 434 7.65 25.05 14.34
N PHE A 435 6.70 24.31 13.76
CA PHE A 435 5.88 23.32 14.46
C PHE A 435 5.60 22.08 13.61
N GLU A 436 5.79 20.90 14.19
CA GLU A 436 5.19 19.65 13.74
C GLU A 436 3.74 19.56 14.22
N LEU A 437 2.90 18.91 13.43
CA LEU A 437 1.51 18.63 13.73
C LEU A 437 1.30 17.14 13.96
N PHE A 438 0.50 16.80 14.96
CA PHE A 438 0.14 15.43 15.30
C PHE A 438 -1.38 15.25 15.35
N GLY A 439 -1.85 14.09 14.90
CA GLY A 439 -3.25 13.66 14.99
C GLY A 439 -3.34 12.21 15.46
N GLU A 440 -4.48 11.81 16.00
CA GLU A 440 -4.73 10.45 16.48
C GLU A 440 -5.31 9.57 15.36
N HIS A 441 -4.75 8.38 15.14
CA HIS A 441 -5.25 7.42 14.16
C HIS A 441 -6.60 6.83 14.62
N PRO A 442 -7.64 6.79 13.76
CA PRO A 442 -8.99 6.42 14.19
C PRO A 442 -9.14 4.97 14.66
N GLU A 443 -8.37 4.04 14.08
CA GLU A 443 -8.48 2.60 14.39
C GLU A 443 -7.50 2.16 15.49
N THR A 444 -6.27 2.68 15.47
CA THR A 444 -5.18 2.25 16.36
C THR A 444 -5.03 3.14 17.59
N GLY A 445 -5.52 4.38 17.55
CA GLY A 445 -5.35 5.38 18.61
C GLY A 445 -3.92 5.92 18.76
N GLU A 446 -3.03 5.62 17.82
CA GLU A 446 -1.65 6.10 17.85
C GLU A 446 -1.53 7.56 17.40
N GLU A 447 -0.62 8.32 18.00
CA GLU A 447 -0.31 9.69 17.55
C GLU A 447 0.62 9.62 16.33
N ILE A 448 0.11 10.10 15.18
CA ILE A 448 0.82 10.16 13.91
C ILE A 448 1.20 11.61 13.62
N GLU A 449 2.41 11.84 13.12
CA GLU A 449 2.82 13.14 12.58
C GLU A 449 2.11 13.39 11.24
N ILE A 450 1.30 14.44 11.16
CA ILE A 450 0.45 14.73 10.00
C ILE A 450 0.97 15.89 9.14
N GLY A 451 2.01 16.57 9.60
CA GLY A 451 2.76 17.52 8.79
C GLY A 451 3.64 18.47 9.59
N ASN A 452 4.23 19.42 8.87
CA ASN A 452 5.18 20.39 9.40
C ASN A 452 4.79 21.79 8.90
N SER A 453 5.09 22.81 9.70
CA SER A 453 4.65 24.19 9.48
C SER A 453 5.56 25.21 10.14
N GLY A 454 5.42 26.47 9.74
CA GLY A 454 6.07 27.58 10.42
C GLY A 454 5.84 28.92 9.72
N VAL A 455 6.54 29.95 10.20
CA VAL A 455 6.59 31.27 9.57
C VAL A 455 7.94 31.43 8.89
N PHE A 456 7.97 31.76 7.59
CA PHE A 456 9.22 31.91 6.86
C PHE A 456 10.09 32.98 7.49
N ARG A 457 11.39 32.70 7.55
CA ARG A 457 12.37 33.67 8.07
C ARG A 457 12.56 34.82 7.10
N GLU A 458 13.06 35.96 7.59
CA GLU A 458 13.38 37.12 6.76
C GLU A 458 14.47 36.81 5.72
N GLU A 459 15.39 35.89 6.02
CA GLU A 459 16.42 35.45 5.06
C GLU A 459 15.83 34.64 3.89
N VAL A 460 14.56 34.20 3.99
CA VAL A 460 13.79 33.60 2.90
C VAL A 460 13.00 34.66 2.14
N THR A 461 12.15 35.44 2.83
CA THR A 461 11.21 36.37 2.18
C THR A 461 11.90 37.62 1.60
N GLY A 462 12.90 38.14 2.32
CA GLY A 462 13.62 39.36 1.96
C GLY A 462 14.31 39.31 0.60
N PRO A 463 15.15 38.30 0.30
CA PRO A 463 15.76 38.13 -1.02
C PRO A 463 14.76 38.01 -2.17
N LEU A 464 13.52 37.58 -1.90
CA LEU A 464 12.45 37.51 -2.90
C LEU A 464 11.77 38.87 -3.11
N GLY A 465 11.99 39.85 -2.23
CA GLY A 465 11.32 41.15 -2.24
C GLY A 465 9.94 41.12 -1.60
N VAL A 466 9.72 40.20 -0.66
CA VAL A 466 8.49 40.08 0.11
C VAL A 466 8.70 40.70 1.49
N ASP A 467 8.03 41.82 1.74
CA ASP A 467 8.21 42.65 2.95
C ASP A 467 7.15 42.38 4.05
N CYS A 468 6.37 41.31 3.94
CA CYS A 468 5.33 40.94 4.91
C CYS A 468 5.56 39.53 5.48
N ASP A 469 4.78 39.17 6.51
CA ASP A 469 4.83 37.84 7.09
C ASP A 469 4.28 36.80 6.10
N VAL A 470 4.92 35.63 6.07
CA VAL A 470 4.47 34.48 5.29
C VAL A 470 4.50 33.24 6.16
N MET A 471 3.33 32.69 6.48
CA MET A 471 3.23 31.40 7.14
C MET A 471 3.04 30.29 6.10
N ALA A 472 3.69 29.15 6.29
CA ALA A 472 3.69 28.05 5.33
C ALA A 472 3.63 26.69 6.02
N TRP A 473 3.21 25.66 5.28
CA TRP A 473 3.10 24.30 5.76
C TRP A 473 3.18 23.26 4.67
N GLY A 474 3.68 22.07 5.02
CA GLY A 474 3.66 20.86 4.21
C GLY A 474 3.05 19.69 4.98
N LEU A 475 2.08 19.02 4.37
CA LEU A 475 1.39 17.84 4.89
C LEU A 475 1.56 16.69 3.89
N ALA A 476 1.60 15.46 4.39
CA ALA A 476 1.57 14.28 3.54
C ALA A 476 0.12 13.92 3.20
N LEU A 477 -0.22 13.85 1.90
CA LEU A 477 -1.56 13.49 1.45
C LEU A 477 -1.93 12.07 1.89
N GLU A 478 -0.96 11.17 1.82
CA GLU A 478 -1.14 9.77 2.20
C GLU A 478 -1.44 9.62 3.69
N ARG A 479 -0.75 10.35 4.56
CA ARG A 479 -1.05 10.34 6.01
C ARG A 479 -2.44 10.90 6.30
N LEU A 480 -2.86 11.95 5.58
CA LEU A 480 -4.25 12.42 5.66
C LEU A 480 -5.24 11.36 5.17
N ALA A 481 -4.92 10.64 4.10
CA ALA A 481 -5.75 9.55 3.60
C ALA A 481 -5.90 8.45 4.68
N MET A 482 -4.79 7.99 5.26
CA MET A 482 -4.79 7.02 6.37
C MET A 482 -5.70 7.45 7.52
N LEU A 483 -5.60 8.70 7.98
CA LEU A 483 -6.46 9.22 9.05
C LEU A 483 -7.95 9.26 8.69
N THR A 484 -8.28 9.40 7.40
CA THR A 484 -9.68 9.45 6.95
C THR A 484 -10.24 8.08 6.55
N THR A 485 -9.39 7.10 6.26
CA THR A 485 -9.80 5.76 5.80
C THR A 485 -9.52 4.66 6.82
N GLY A 486 -8.70 4.90 7.84
CA GLY A 486 -8.25 3.89 8.80
C GLY A 486 -7.20 2.92 8.26
N ALA A 487 -6.55 3.24 7.13
CA ALA A 487 -5.53 2.38 6.55
C ALA A 487 -4.25 2.40 7.39
N GLU A 488 -3.69 1.23 7.69
CA GLU A 488 -2.50 1.10 8.56
C GLU A 488 -1.18 1.19 7.80
N ASP A 489 -1.13 0.81 6.51
CA ASP A 489 0.06 0.87 5.67
C ASP A 489 -0.15 1.78 4.45
N ILE A 490 0.81 2.68 4.20
CA ILE A 490 0.76 3.58 3.05
C ILE A 490 0.81 2.86 1.71
N ARG A 491 1.43 1.67 1.66
CA ARG A 491 1.64 0.86 0.45
C ARG A 491 0.35 0.23 -0.04
N ASP A 492 -0.63 0.04 0.85
CA ASP A 492 -1.98 -0.37 0.49
C ASP A 492 -2.70 0.72 -0.30
N LEU A 493 -2.30 1.98 -0.10
CA LEU A 493 -2.88 3.14 -0.75
C LEU A 493 -2.09 3.61 -1.97
N HIS A 494 -0.76 3.48 -2.00
CA HIS A 494 0.08 4.06 -3.04
C HIS A 494 1.04 3.02 -3.63
N GLY A 495 0.95 2.81 -4.94
CA GLY A 495 1.97 2.11 -5.72
C GLY A 495 1.42 0.91 -6.46
N THR A 496 2.30 0.06 -6.98
CA THR A 496 1.94 -1.17 -7.68
C THR A 496 1.46 -2.27 -6.74
N LEU A 497 1.69 -2.11 -5.43
CA LEU A 497 1.27 -3.02 -4.38
C LEU A 497 -0.12 -2.66 -3.82
N ALA A 498 -0.72 -1.55 -4.26
CA ALA A 498 -2.02 -1.12 -3.79
C ALA A 498 -3.08 -2.19 -4.10
N ASP A 499 -3.80 -2.62 -3.07
CA ASP A 499 -4.80 -3.67 -3.21
C ASP A 499 -6.02 -3.18 -3.99
N ILE A 500 -6.30 -3.86 -5.10
CA ILE A 500 -7.44 -3.55 -5.96
C ILE A 500 -8.76 -3.89 -5.25
N GLU A 501 -8.79 -4.87 -4.35
CA GLU A 501 -9.97 -5.18 -3.56
C GLU A 501 -10.28 -4.07 -2.56
N PHE A 502 -9.27 -3.60 -1.81
CA PHE A 502 -9.40 -2.37 -1.02
C PHE A 502 -9.97 -1.21 -1.84
N LEU A 503 -9.48 -0.95 -3.07
CA LEU A 503 -10.01 0.12 -3.93
C LEU A 503 -11.47 -0.10 -4.39
N ARG A 504 -11.93 -1.35 -4.48
CA ARG A 504 -13.30 -1.68 -4.90
C ARG A 504 -14.30 -1.47 -3.76
N ASP A 505 -13.88 -1.81 -2.56
CA ASP A 505 -14.72 -1.88 -1.37
C ASP A 505 -14.61 -0.62 -0.50
N ALA A 506 -13.57 0.21 -0.71
CA ALA A 506 -13.40 1.49 -0.05
C ALA A 506 -14.69 2.33 -0.10
N GLU A 507 -15.18 2.71 1.07
CA GLU A 507 -16.39 3.50 1.20
C GLU A 507 -16.25 4.87 0.53
N VAL A 508 -17.36 5.31 -0.05
CA VAL A 508 -17.43 6.59 -0.73
C VAL A 508 -17.64 7.69 0.32
N SER A 509 -16.55 8.26 0.85
CA SER A 509 -16.60 9.39 1.79
C SER A 509 -17.00 10.70 1.10
N TYR A 510 -18.24 11.16 1.36
CA TYR A 510 -18.78 12.41 0.79
C TYR A 510 -18.33 13.66 1.54
#